data_AF-A0A954LK37-F1
#
_entry.id   AF-A0A954LK37-F1
#
_cell.length_a   1.000
_cell.length_b   1.000
_cell.length_c   1.000
_cell.angle_alpha   90.00
_cell.angle_beta   90.00
_cell.angle_gamma   90.00
#
_symmetry.space_group_name_H-M   'P 1'
#
loop_
_entity.id
_entity.type
_entity.pdbx_description
1 polymer ?
#
loop_
_entity_poly.entity_id
_entity_poly.type
_entity_poly.pdbx_seq_one_letter_code
_entity_poly.pdbx_strand_id
1 'polypeptide(L)'
;MRSRVTIQTGSRLHFGLLAHRPQTGRHFGGAGLMIDAPGVKLTATPQTQDEVIAPPLLISRVKKVLARYRETIPTNQQPPPCRVEVHEDIPSHQGLGSGTQLALAVGKALAVLAKERDLSAIDLA
;
A
#
# COMPACT_ATOMS: atom_id res chain seq x y z
N MET A 1 1.50 7.47 23.98
CA MET A 1 2.69 7.36 23.09
C MET A 1 2.27 7.65 21.66
N ARG A 2 2.85 8.67 21.02
CA ARG A 2 2.68 8.98 19.59
C ARG A 2 3.70 8.16 18.80
N SER A 3 3.49 6.85 18.68
CA SER A 3 4.44 5.99 17.97
C SER A 3 4.30 6.20 16.45
N ARG A 4 5.33 6.81 15.86
CA ARG A 4 5.57 6.90 14.43
C ARG A 4 5.81 5.50 13.86
N VAL A 5 5.21 5.17 12.71
CA VAL A 5 5.44 3.93 11.97
C VAL A 5 6.12 4.27 10.66
N THR A 6 7.19 3.57 10.31
CA THR A 6 7.85 3.68 9.01
C THR A 6 7.71 2.35 8.28
N ILE A 7 7.23 2.41 7.04
CA ILE A 7 7.11 1.27 6.15
C ILE A 7 8.06 1.48 4.98
N GLN A 8 8.82 0.44 4.65
CA GLN A 8 9.67 0.40 3.47
C GLN A 8 9.38 -0.90 2.72
N THR A 9 9.19 -0.80 1.41
CA THR A 9 8.96 -1.94 0.51
C THR A 9 9.82 -1.80 -0.73
N GLY A 10 10.19 -2.93 -1.34
CA GLY A 10 10.72 -2.94 -2.70
C GLY A 10 9.62 -2.73 -3.74
N SER A 11 9.93 -3.09 -4.99
CA SER A 11 8.97 -3.15 -6.09
C SER A 11 8.86 -4.56 -6.67
N ARG A 12 7.92 -4.76 -7.61
CA ARG A 12 7.69 -6.06 -8.24
C ARG A 12 7.84 -5.95 -9.75
N LEU A 13 8.80 -6.67 -10.33
CA LEU A 13 8.82 -6.96 -11.75
C LEU A 13 7.75 -8.00 -12.08
N HIS A 14 6.87 -7.70 -13.03
CA HIS A 14 5.84 -8.63 -13.49
C HIS A 14 6.18 -9.15 -14.89
N PHE A 15 6.29 -10.48 -15.04
CA PHE A 15 6.69 -11.13 -16.30
C PHE A 15 5.51 -11.48 -17.23
N GLY A 16 4.39 -10.77 -17.07
CA GLY A 16 3.19 -10.99 -17.87
C GLY A 16 2.32 -12.13 -17.35
N LEU A 17 1.30 -12.44 -18.14
CA LEU A 17 0.29 -13.44 -17.80
C LEU A 17 0.75 -14.83 -18.24
N LEU A 18 0.61 -15.81 -17.36
CA LEU A 18 0.85 -17.22 -17.67
C LEU A 18 -0.18 -17.75 -18.68
N ALA A 19 -1.44 -17.32 -18.58
CA ALA A 19 -2.51 -17.65 -19.51
C ALA A 19 -3.36 -16.43 -19.83
N HIS A 20 -3.54 -16.13 -21.12
CA HIS A 20 -4.49 -15.11 -21.58
C HIS A 20 -5.37 -15.72 -22.68
N ARG A 21 -6.69 -15.81 -22.42
CA ARG A 21 -7.69 -16.48 -23.27
C ARG A 21 -7.40 -17.99 -23.49
N PRO A 22 -7.26 -18.79 -22.42
CA PRO A 22 -7.15 -20.23 -22.56
C PRO A 22 -8.47 -20.81 -23.08
N GLN A 23 -8.39 -21.89 -23.86
CA GLN A 23 -9.57 -22.61 -24.34
C GLN A 23 -10.18 -23.51 -23.24
N THR A 24 -9.37 -23.98 -22.29
CA THR A 24 -9.77 -24.74 -21.10
C THR A 24 -8.82 -24.42 -19.94
N GLY A 25 -9.24 -24.64 -18.68
CA GLY A 25 -8.38 -24.45 -17.50
C GLY A 25 -8.44 -23.04 -16.89
N ARG A 26 -7.38 -22.66 -16.16
CA ARG A 26 -7.35 -21.40 -15.39
C ARG A 26 -7.03 -20.21 -16.28
N HIS A 27 -7.78 -19.12 -16.11
CA HIS A 27 -7.50 -17.83 -16.74
C HIS A 27 -6.48 -17.04 -15.91
N PHE A 28 -5.64 -16.27 -16.59
CA PHE A 28 -4.65 -15.38 -15.97
C PHE A 28 -3.59 -16.16 -15.17
N GLY A 29 -3.18 -15.60 -14.04
CA GLY A 29 -1.95 -16.00 -13.35
C GLY A 29 -0.74 -15.27 -13.94
N GLY A 30 0.28 -15.07 -13.12
CA GLY A 30 1.49 -14.35 -13.50
C GLY A 30 2.63 -14.74 -12.56
N ALA A 31 3.85 -14.53 -13.02
CA ALA A 31 5.03 -14.62 -12.19
C ALA A 31 5.54 -13.20 -11.91
N GLY A 32 5.98 -12.98 -10.67
CA GLY A 32 6.60 -11.73 -10.28
C GLY A 32 7.83 -11.96 -9.44
N LEU A 33 8.80 -11.06 -9.57
CA LEU A 33 10.01 -11.03 -8.76
C LEU A 33 10.02 -9.73 -7.95
N MET A 34 10.19 -9.85 -6.64
CA MET A 34 10.44 -8.70 -5.79
C MET A 34 11.89 -8.23 -5.98
N ILE A 35 12.07 -6.93 -6.15
CA ILE A 35 13.39 -6.28 -6.23
C ILE A 35 13.47 -5.20 -5.15
N ASP A 36 14.67 -4.97 -4.64
CA ASP A 36 14.87 -4.05 -3.51
C ASP A 36 14.63 -2.58 -3.88
N ALA A 37 14.93 -2.19 -5.13
CA ALA A 37 14.80 -0.82 -5.61
C ALA A 37 14.35 -0.74 -7.09
N PRO A 38 13.61 0.31 -7.49
CA PRO A 38 13.03 1.36 -6.63
C PRO A 38 11.93 0.79 -5.71
N GLY A 39 11.58 1.53 -4.66
CA GLY A 39 10.67 1.08 -3.61
C GLY A 39 9.75 2.19 -3.11
N VAL A 40 8.88 1.85 -2.15
CA VAL A 40 8.07 2.84 -1.43
C VAL A 40 8.63 2.97 -0.03
N LYS A 41 8.85 4.21 0.42
CA LYS A 41 9.15 4.52 1.81
C LYS A 41 8.19 5.57 2.31
N LEU A 42 7.45 5.25 3.36
CA LEU A 42 6.51 6.19 3.97
C LEU A 42 6.54 6.13 5.48
N THR A 43 6.06 7.20 6.09
CA THR A 43 5.82 7.29 7.52
C THR A 43 4.35 7.57 7.77
N ALA A 44 3.76 6.91 8.76
CA ALA A 44 2.48 7.30 9.35
C ALA A 44 2.66 7.70 10.82
N THR A 45 2.10 8.85 11.21
CA THR A 45 2.15 9.36 12.59
C THR A 45 0.75 9.78 13.04
N PRO A 46 0.27 9.36 14.23
CA PRO A 46 -1.00 9.85 14.77
C PRO A 46 -1.07 11.39 14.84
N GLN A 47 -2.21 11.95 14.46
CA GLN A 47 -2.51 13.39 14.41
C GLN A 47 -3.94 13.65 14.86
N THR A 48 -4.33 14.94 14.97
CA THR A 48 -5.70 15.35 15.26
C THR A 48 -6.62 15.26 14.05
N GLN A 49 -6.05 15.35 12.85
CA GLN A 49 -6.75 15.24 11.57
C GLN A 49 -5.86 14.50 10.56
N ASP A 50 -6.47 13.94 9.53
CA ASP A 50 -5.69 13.33 8.46
C ASP A 50 -4.95 14.36 7.63
N GLU A 51 -3.71 14.02 7.33
CA GLU A 51 -2.83 14.84 6.51
C GLU A 51 -2.03 13.93 5.58
N VAL A 52 -1.83 14.35 4.34
CA VAL A 52 -1.01 13.60 3.37
C VAL A 52 0.03 14.54 2.80
N ILE A 53 1.30 14.20 3.02
CA ILE A 53 2.47 14.86 2.44
C ILE A 53 3.09 13.87 1.44
N ALA A 54 2.95 14.15 0.15
CA ALA A 54 3.44 13.29 -0.91
C ALA A 54 3.60 14.12 -2.20
N PRO A 55 4.34 13.61 -3.21
CA PRO A 55 4.29 14.18 -4.56
C PRO A 55 2.84 14.40 -5.04
N PRO A 56 2.52 15.50 -5.75
CA PRO A 56 1.13 15.85 -6.10
C PRO A 56 0.32 14.73 -6.75
N LEU A 57 0.98 13.93 -7.59
CA LEU A 57 0.36 12.79 -8.29
C LEU A 57 -0.04 11.63 -7.37
N LEU A 58 0.54 11.53 -6.16
CA LEU A 58 0.28 10.46 -5.20
C LEU A 58 -0.74 10.84 -4.13
N ILE A 59 -0.95 12.14 -3.86
CA ILE A 59 -1.83 12.62 -2.77
C ILE A 59 -3.23 12.00 -2.87
N SER A 60 -3.85 12.04 -4.05
CA SER A 60 -5.19 11.50 -4.26
C SER A 60 -5.25 9.98 -4.08
N ARG A 61 -4.18 9.27 -4.45
CA ARG A 61 -4.05 7.82 -4.27
C ARG A 61 -3.95 7.44 -2.79
N VAL A 62 -3.08 8.12 -2.03
CA VAL A 62 -2.93 7.87 -0.59
C VAL A 62 -4.23 8.17 0.15
N LYS A 63 -4.90 9.29 -0.15
CA LYS A 63 -6.21 9.63 0.43
C LYS A 63 -7.28 8.57 0.12
N LYS A 64 -7.31 8.04 -1.10
CA LYS A 64 -8.24 6.95 -1.47
C LYS A 64 -7.96 5.67 -0.68
N VAL A 65 -6.70 5.31 -0.47
CA VAL A 65 -6.35 4.12 0.32
C VAL A 65 -6.70 4.32 1.79
N LEU A 66 -6.43 5.50 2.37
CA LEU A 66 -6.86 5.88 3.73
C LEU A 66 -8.37 5.72 3.91
N ALA A 67 -9.17 6.30 3.00
CA ALA A 67 -10.62 6.20 3.04
C ALA A 67 -11.10 4.76 2.94
N ARG A 68 -10.64 4.02 1.91
CA ARG A 68 -11.00 2.61 1.70
C ARG A 68 -10.64 1.73 2.89
N TYR A 69 -9.48 1.93 3.50
CA TYR A 69 -9.06 1.17 4.68
C TYR A 69 -10.04 1.39 5.85
N ARG A 70 -10.46 2.64 6.11
CA ARG A 70 -11.43 2.92 7.17
C ARG A 70 -12.84 2.42 6.86
N GLU A 71 -13.27 2.52 5.61
CA GLU A 71 -14.58 2.02 5.16
C GLU A 71 -14.71 0.49 5.29
N THR A 72 -13.59 -0.23 5.28
CA THR A 72 -13.56 -1.70 5.33
C THR A 72 -13.46 -2.28 6.74
N ILE A 73 -13.18 -1.46 7.75
CA ILE A 73 -13.03 -1.92 9.14
C ILE A 73 -14.05 -1.25 10.08
N PRO A 74 -14.51 -1.95 11.13
CA PRO A 74 -15.41 -1.38 12.14
C PRO A 74 -14.87 -0.10 12.77
N THR A 75 -15.74 0.89 13.03
CA THR A 75 -15.35 2.21 13.57
C THR A 75 -14.53 2.13 14.86
N ASN A 76 -14.80 1.15 15.73
CA ASN A 76 -14.07 0.93 16.98
C ASN A 76 -12.66 0.33 16.80
N GLN A 77 -12.33 -0.16 15.60
CA GLN A 77 -11.03 -0.73 15.22
C GLN A 77 -10.26 0.19 14.28
N GLN A 78 -10.86 1.32 13.86
CA GLN A 78 -10.18 2.27 12.99
C GLN A 78 -8.94 2.88 13.67
N PRO A 79 -7.83 3.05 12.92
CA PRO A 79 -6.68 3.78 13.42
C PRO A 79 -7.08 5.24 13.67
N PRO A 80 -6.40 5.94 14.60
CA PRO A 80 -6.62 7.36 14.80
C PRO A 80 -6.33 8.15 13.51
N PRO A 81 -6.81 9.40 13.39
CA PRO A 81 -6.35 10.32 12.36
C PRO A 81 -4.82 10.37 12.32
N CYS A 82 -4.25 10.47 11.12
CA CYS A 82 -2.80 10.39 10.97
C CYS A 82 -2.27 11.24 9.82
N ARG A 83 -1.02 11.68 9.97
CA ARG A 83 -0.23 12.19 8.84
C ARG A 83 0.48 11.02 8.17
N VAL A 84 0.25 10.85 6.88
CA VAL A 84 1.02 9.96 6.01
C VAL A 84 1.97 10.81 5.17
N GLU A 85 3.27 10.55 5.29
CA GLU A 85 4.32 11.22 4.55
C GLU A 85 5.08 10.22 3.68
N VAL A 86 5.06 10.42 2.36
CA VAL A 86 5.74 9.57 1.37
C VAL A 86 7.10 10.17 1.05
N HIS A 87 8.16 9.44 1.35
CA HIS A 87 9.56 9.85 1.19
C HIS A 87 10.16 9.37 -0.13
N GLU A 88 9.83 8.13 -0.53
CA GLU A 88 10.31 7.49 -1.75
C GLU A 88 9.14 6.78 -2.44
N ASP A 89 9.10 6.81 -3.78
CA ASP A 89 8.07 6.17 -4.59
C ASP A 89 8.63 5.38 -5.78
N ILE A 90 7.78 4.49 -6.32
CA ILE A 90 8.08 3.70 -7.52
C ILE A 90 7.53 4.45 -8.73
N PRO A 91 8.35 4.70 -9.78
CA PRO A 91 7.88 5.32 -11.02
C PRO A 91 6.65 4.62 -11.59
N SER A 92 5.63 5.41 -11.92
CA SER A 92 4.36 4.88 -12.41
C SER A 92 4.48 4.30 -13.81
N HIS A 93 3.68 3.26 -14.09
CA HIS A 93 3.53 2.64 -15.41
C HIS A 93 4.78 1.96 -16.00
N GLN A 94 5.80 1.66 -15.17
CA GLN A 94 7.02 0.94 -15.59
C GLN A 94 6.98 -0.57 -15.32
N GLY A 95 5.79 -1.15 -15.10
CA GLY A 95 5.68 -2.59 -14.79
C GLY A 95 6.19 -3.01 -13.41
N LEU A 96 6.44 -2.04 -12.51
CA LEU A 96 7.02 -2.24 -11.17
C LEU A 96 5.99 -2.37 -10.03
N GLY A 97 4.69 -2.39 -10.36
CA GLY A 97 3.62 -2.54 -9.36
C GLY A 97 3.45 -1.35 -8.40
N SER A 98 3.78 -0.12 -8.84
CA SER A 98 3.81 1.09 -7.98
C SER A 98 2.52 1.33 -7.19
N GLY A 99 1.36 1.18 -7.85
CA GLY A 99 0.05 1.37 -7.21
C GLY A 99 -0.21 0.37 -6.08
N THR A 100 0.07 -0.92 -6.32
CA THR A 100 -0.13 -1.99 -5.34
C THR A 100 0.81 -1.81 -4.15
N GLN A 101 2.10 -1.53 -4.40
CA GLN A 101 3.08 -1.34 -3.32
C GLN A 101 2.74 -0.11 -2.46
N LEU A 102 2.35 1.02 -3.08
CA LEU A 102 1.90 2.19 -2.32
C LEU A 102 0.67 1.88 -1.47
N ALA A 103 -0.33 1.20 -2.04
CA ALA A 103 -1.55 0.87 -1.31
C ALA A 103 -1.29 -0.08 -0.13
N LEU A 104 -0.49 -1.13 -0.34
CA LEU A 104 -0.10 -2.06 0.72
C LEU A 104 0.74 -1.38 1.79
N ALA A 105 1.66 -0.48 1.42
CA ALA A 105 2.46 0.26 2.38
C ALA A 105 1.61 1.17 3.27
N VAL A 106 0.64 1.90 2.69
CA VAL A 106 -0.30 2.74 3.44
C VAL A 106 -1.20 1.88 4.32
N GLY A 107 -1.81 0.83 3.76
CA GLY A 107 -2.65 -0.11 4.51
C GLY A 107 -1.91 -0.75 5.68
N LYS A 108 -0.66 -1.18 5.48
CA LYS A 108 0.16 -1.76 6.55
C LYS A 108 0.47 -0.73 7.64
N ALA A 109 0.80 0.50 7.27
CA ALA A 109 1.03 1.56 8.26
C ALA A 109 -0.21 1.81 9.12
N LEU A 110 -1.39 1.84 8.50
CA LEU A 110 -2.68 2.00 9.19
C LEU A 110 -3.01 0.83 10.10
N ALA A 111 -2.80 -0.41 9.64
CA ALA A 111 -2.96 -1.61 10.45
C ALA A 111 -2.08 -1.57 11.71
N VAL A 112 -0.80 -1.20 11.55
CA VAL A 112 0.11 -1.06 12.70
C VAL A 112 -0.35 0.04 13.66
N LEU A 113 -0.88 1.18 13.16
CA LEU A 113 -1.45 2.23 14.00
C LEU A 113 -2.75 1.79 14.71
N ALA A 114 -3.53 0.89 14.10
CA ALA A 114 -4.68 0.23 14.70
C ALA A 114 -4.30 -0.92 15.67
N LYS A 115 -2.99 -1.19 15.83
CA LYS A 115 -2.41 -2.30 16.62
C LYS A 115 -2.62 -3.70 16.02
N GLU A 116 -2.95 -3.78 14.73
CA GLU A 116 -3.08 -5.03 13.97
C GLU A 116 -1.79 -5.31 13.16
N ARG A 117 -0.77 -5.85 13.84
CA ARG A 117 0.55 -6.05 13.23
C ARG A 117 0.65 -7.31 12.36
N ASP A 118 -0.26 -8.25 12.54
CA ASP A 118 -0.14 -9.59 11.94
C ASP A 118 -0.88 -9.73 10.60
N LEU A 119 -1.57 -8.67 10.14
CA LEU A 119 -2.19 -8.68 8.81
C LEU A 119 -1.14 -8.91 7.73
N SER A 120 -1.39 -9.92 6.90
CA SER A 120 -0.55 -10.26 5.76
C SER A 120 -0.80 -9.31 4.60
N ALA A 121 0.06 -9.37 3.58
CA ALA A 121 -0.17 -8.65 2.33
C ALA A 121 -1.43 -9.13 1.58
N ILE A 122 -1.89 -10.37 1.86
CA ILE A 122 -3.11 -10.93 1.27
C ILE A 122 -4.34 -10.31 1.94
N ASP A 123 -4.33 -10.17 3.26
CA ASP A 123 -5.44 -9.57 4.01
C ASP A 123 -5.63 -8.08 3.66
N LEU A 124 -4.54 -7.40 3.31
CA LEU A 124 -4.54 -5.97 2.95
C LEU A 124 -4.87 -5.69 1.47
N ALA A 125 -4.89 -6.69 0.58
CA ALA A 125 -5.06 -6.53 -0.86
C ALA A 125 -6.54 -6.57 -1.29
#